data_AF-A0A200QWH9-F1
#
_entry.id   AF-A0A200QWH9-F1
#
_cell.length_a   1.000
_cell.length_b   1.000
_cell.length_c   1.000
_cell.angle_alpha   90.00
_cell.angle_beta   90.00
_cell.angle_gamma   90.00
#
_symmetry.space_group_name_H-M   'P 1'
#
loop_
_entity.id
_entity.type
_entity.pdbx_description
1 polymer ?
#
loop_
_entity_poly.entity_id
_entity_poly.type
_entity_poly.pdbx_seq_one_letter_code
_entity_poly.pdbx_strand_id
1 'polypeptide(L)'
;MADGPEIVFFDLETTYQFHKRERIVILEFASILVCPQRLIKLQSYSTLVRPLEYPFLHEIQRANGITSDALNSAPTFEEVADKIYDILHGKIWAGHNIEKFDHFHIQQAFKEIGRLPPKQKDMIDTLVLLKAEFKETAGDSILEMGMANLATYFGLGKQTHRALDDVRMNLEVVRSCATKLFLESRLPHIFKPVENDSPFNMGPLTNLIGSGYDEFLEPKEVSTNLIRVEPRKLLHNNVLLQLRCSRLKIIYDAQKICLGPTGQPQFDIIVKPSTRLCEVLNCCDELARNEIVKLRSKFEWEHVLLEKFNFSAIRLYIQDIDSMEIYEEASLQLQKLSIRGAEAHDELASLLARDMFVDAFFDLYIHEDNQRAWVALDYLMGRWKEFIFDPP
;
A
#
# COMPACT_ATOMS: atom_id res chain seq x y z
N MET A 1 21.75 32.16 21.59
CA MET A 1 20.83 31.04 21.90
C MET A 1 19.48 31.43 21.34
N ALA A 2 18.95 30.66 20.39
CA ALA A 2 17.74 31.03 19.66
C ALA A 2 16.52 30.65 20.51
N ASP A 3 15.92 31.64 21.18
CA ASP A 3 14.76 31.50 22.08
C ASP A 3 13.43 31.46 21.29
N GLY A 4 13.46 30.90 20.09
CA GLY A 4 12.30 30.76 19.21
C GLY A 4 11.57 29.43 19.46
N PRO A 5 10.25 29.35 19.26
CA PRO A 5 9.55 28.06 19.30
C PRO A 5 10.20 27.11 18.29
N GLU A 6 10.45 25.86 18.66
CA GLU A 6 10.95 24.83 17.74
C GLU A 6 9.82 23.87 17.41
N ILE A 7 9.81 23.38 16.16
CA ILE A 7 8.86 22.36 15.73
C ILE A 7 9.57 21.01 15.77
N VAL A 8 8.97 20.03 16.43
CA VAL A 8 9.43 18.64 16.42
C VAL A 8 8.43 17.80 15.66
N PHE A 9 8.86 17.26 14.52
CA PHE A 9 8.13 16.19 13.86
C PHE A 9 8.48 14.88 14.55
N PHE A 10 7.52 14.05 14.91
CA PHE A 10 7.78 12.72 15.47
C PHE A 10 6.70 11.73 15.09
N ASP A 11 7.07 10.45 15.18
CA ASP A 11 6.24 9.30 14.83
C ASP A 11 6.63 8.10 15.73
N LEU A 12 5.68 7.20 15.96
CA LEU A 12 5.85 6.01 16.76
C LEU A 12 5.52 4.75 15.97
N GLU A 13 6.41 3.75 16.06
CA GLU A 13 5.99 2.37 15.80
C GLU A 13 5.51 1.77 17.11
N THR A 14 4.29 1.22 17.12
CA THR A 14 3.70 0.58 18.31
C THR A 14 3.24 -0.84 18.01
N THR A 15 3.01 -1.69 19.01
CA THR A 15 2.36 -3.01 18.83
C THR A 15 0.99 -2.89 18.13
N TYR A 16 0.56 -3.95 17.44
CA TYR A 16 -0.79 -4.02 16.87
C TYR A 16 -1.80 -4.31 17.97
N GLN A 17 -3.02 -3.78 17.82
CA GLN A 17 -4.14 -4.08 18.68
C GLN A 17 -5.04 -5.11 17.96
N PHE A 18 -4.91 -6.39 18.30
CA PHE A 18 -5.77 -7.45 17.74
C PHE A 18 -7.15 -7.46 18.40
N HIS A 19 -7.23 -7.01 19.66
CA HIS A 19 -8.49 -6.85 20.39
C HIS A 19 -8.60 -5.48 21.05
N LYS A 20 -9.81 -4.91 21.13
CA LYS A 20 -10.08 -3.57 21.74
C LYS A 20 -9.58 -3.40 23.20
N ARG A 21 -9.18 -4.49 23.87
CA ARG A 21 -8.67 -4.51 25.25
C ARG A 21 -7.15 -4.72 25.35
N GLU A 22 -6.48 -4.98 24.23
CA GLU A 22 -5.03 -5.17 24.21
C GLU A 22 -4.30 -3.85 24.34
N ARG A 23 -3.21 -3.90 25.12
CA ARG A 23 -2.35 -2.77 25.41
C ARG A 23 -1.45 -2.50 24.20
N ILE A 24 -1.49 -1.27 23.71
CA ILE A 24 -0.56 -0.78 22.68
C ILE A 24 0.72 -0.29 23.38
N VAL A 25 1.87 -0.79 22.96
CA VAL A 25 3.18 -0.45 23.51
C VAL A 25 4.07 0.13 22.42
N ILE A 26 4.87 1.14 22.75
CA ILE A 26 5.82 1.77 21.83
C ILE A 26 7.00 0.82 21.59
N LEU A 27 7.34 0.60 20.32
CA LEU A 27 8.44 -0.24 19.83
C LEU A 27 9.56 0.59 19.17
N GLU A 28 9.23 1.73 18.58
CA GLU A 28 10.18 2.70 18.05
C GLU A 28 9.67 4.12 18.30
N PHE A 29 10.58 5.02 18.67
CA PHE A 29 10.33 6.46 18.70
C PHE A 29 11.31 7.12 17.74
N ALA A 30 10.82 8.01 16.88
CA ALA A 30 11.70 8.86 16.09
C ALA A 30 11.21 10.29 16.01
N SER A 31 12.15 11.22 15.85
CA SER A 31 11.86 12.64 15.75
C SER A 31 12.87 13.39 14.89
N ILE A 32 12.41 14.50 14.32
CA ILE A 32 13.22 15.50 13.62
C ILE A 32 12.86 16.87 14.18
N LEU A 33 13.86 17.56 14.73
CA LEU A 33 13.76 18.95 15.12
C LEU A 33 13.94 19.84 13.89
N VAL A 34 13.01 20.78 13.70
CA VAL A 34 12.95 21.66 12.53
C VAL A 34 12.99 23.12 12.98
N CYS A 35 13.81 23.91 12.30
CA CYS A 35 13.83 25.36 12.46
C CYS A 35 12.57 25.97 11.80
N PRO A 36 11.65 26.61 12.54
CA PRO A 36 10.40 27.10 11.94
C PRO A 36 10.62 28.18 10.88
N GLN A 37 11.66 29.00 11.01
CA GLN A 37 11.91 30.12 10.08
C GLN A 37 12.43 29.64 8.73
N ARG A 38 13.15 28.51 8.70
CA ARG A 38 13.82 27.99 7.50
C ARG A 38 13.29 26.64 7.04
N LEU A 39 12.45 26.00 7.84
CA LEU A 39 11.93 24.65 7.68
C LEU A 39 13.03 23.61 7.40
N ILE A 40 14.25 23.82 7.91
CA ILE A 40 15.37 22.89 7.74
C ILE A 40 15.48 21.97 8.95
N LYS A 41 15.89 20.72 8.69
CA LYS A 41 16.25 19.77 9.73
C LYS A 41 17.46 20.30 10.52
N LEU A 42 17.33 20.36 11.84
CA LEU A 42 18.41 20.70 12.76
C LEU A 42 19.03 19.43 13.34
N GLN A 43 18.18 18.54 13.87
CA GLN A 43 18.60 17.31 14.52
C GLN A 43 17.58 16.21 14.27
N SER A 44 18.04 14.95 14.26
CA SER A 44 17.16 13.79 14.34
C SER A 44 17.55 12.92 15.53
N TYR A 45 16.57 12.23 16.08
CA TYR A 45 16.75 11.19 17.09
C TYR A 45 15.83 10.03 16.78
N SER A 46 16.31 8.80 16.95
CA SER A 46 15.52 7.59 16.81
C SER A 46 16.02 6.53 17.78
N THR A 47 15.12 5.77 18.37
CA THR A 47 15.45 4.64 19.25
C THR A 47 14.38 3.56 19.13
N LEU A 48 14.81 2.30 19.13
CA LEU A 48 13.92 1.20 19.47
C LEU A 48 13.61 1.24 20.96
N VAL A 49 12.48 0.65 21.35
CA VAL A 49 12.00 0.59 22.73
C VAL A 49 11.62 -0.85 23.04
N ARG A 50 12.25 -1.42 24.06
CA ARG A 50 11.98 -2.77 24.55
C ARG A 50 10.73 -2.77 25.43
N PRO A 51 9.69 -3.54 25.10
CA PRO A 51 8.53 -3.70 25.98
C PRO A 51 8.88 -4.62 27.16
N LEU A 52 8.45 -4.25 28.37
CA LEU A 52 8.76 -5.00 29.60
C LEU A 52 7.93 -6.28 29.78
N GLU A 53 6.68 -6.28 29.31
CA GLU A 53 5.71 -7.38 29.49
C GLU A 53 4.98 -7.65 28.18
N TYR A 54 5.69 -8.16 27.17
CA TYR A 54 5.04 -8.57 25.92
C TYR A 54 5.35 -10.05 25.63
N PRO A 55 4.46 -10.99 26.05
CA PRO A 55 4.70 -12.43 25.95
C PRO A 55 4.83 -12.95 24.50
N PHE A 56 4.55 -12.11 23.49
CA PHE A 56 4.56 -12.48 22.08
C PHE A 56 5.59 -11.69 21.25
N LEU A 57 6.72 -11.30 21.84
CA LEU A 57 7.85 -10.69 21.10
C LEU A 57 8.32 -11.57 19.92
N HIS A 58 8.12 -12.88 19.99
CA HIS A 58 8.52 -13.86 18.97
C HIS A 58 7.66 -13.83 17.69
N GLU A 59 6.51 -13.15 17.71
CA GLU A 59 5.57 -13.11 16.58
C GLU A 59 5.58 -11.77 15.82
N ILE A 60 6.46 -10.84 16.21
CA ILE A 60 6.61 -9.55 15.53
C ILE A 60 7.45 -9.73 14.25
N GLN A 61 6.87 -10.35 13.22
CA GLN A 61 7.36 -10.25 11.84
C GLN A 61 6.60 -9.13 11.14
N ARG A 62 7.15 -7.91 11.20
CA ARG A 62 6.58 -6.72 10.55
C ARG A 62 7.21 -6.47 9.19
N ALA A 63 6.41 -5.86 8.29
CA ALA A 63 6.90 -5.28 7.04
C ALA A 63 7.94 -4.17 7.26
N ASN A 64 8.05 -3.62 8.47
CA ASN A 64 9.03 -2.60 8.82
C ASN A 64 10.44 -3.14 9.16
N GLY A 65 10.60 -4.46 9.31
CA GLY A 65 11.91 -5.06 9.56
C GLY A 65 12.47 -4.87 10.98
N ILE A 66 11.67 -4.44 11.96
CA ILE A 66 12.04 -4.49 13.38
C ILE A 66 12.03 -5.95 13.83
N THR A 67 13.20 -6.47 14.24
CA THR A 67 13.34 -7.86 14.69
C THR A 67 13.20 -7.99 16.20
N SER A 68 12.76 -9.15 16.67
CA SER A 68 12.66 -9.47 18.10
C SER A 68 14.03 -9.32 18.80
N ASP A 69 15.12 -9.72 18.16
CA ASP A 69 16.48 -9.59 18.70
C ASP A 69 16.90 -8.13 18.86
N ALA A 70 16.54 -7.26 17.91
CA ALA A 70 16.79 -5.83 17.99
C ALA A 70 16.00 -5.20 19.13
N LEU A 71 14.73 -5.60 19.34
CA LEU A 71 13.91 -5.15 20.46
C LEU A 71 14.43 -5.66 21.81
N ASN A 72 14.88 -6.92 21.88
CA ASN A 72 15.45 -7.50 23.10
C ASN A 72 16.73 -6.80 23.54
N SER A 73 17.49 -6.26 22.59
CA SER A 73 18.72 -5.50 22.83
C SER A 73 18.46 -4.00 23.01
N ALA A 74 17.23 -3.54 22.80
CA ALA A 74 16.86 -2.12 22.90
C ALA A 74 16.70 -1.67 24.37
N PRO A 75 16.86 -0.36 24.64
CA PRO A 75 16.55 0.19 25.95
C PRO A 75 15.04 0.14 26.22
N THR A 76 14.66 0.09 27.48
CA THR A 76 13.27 0.24 27.94
C THR A 76 12.81 1.68 27.75
N PHE A 77 11.48 1.90 27.79
CA PHE A 77 10.95 3.26 27.70
C PHE A 77 11.45 4.15 28.85
N GLU A 78 11.57 3.60 30.07
CA GLU A 78 12.08 4.32 31.24
C GLU A 78 13.50 4.85 31.02
N GLU A 79 14.37 4.06 30.40
CA GLU A 79 15.76 4.42 30.11
C GLU A 79 15.89 5.55 29.08
N VAL A 80 14.94 5.66 28.14
CA VAL A 80 14.94 6.72 27.11
C VAL A 80 14.02 7.89 27.44
N ALA A 81 13.23 7.82 28.52
CA ALA A 81 12.18 8.78 28.84
C ALA A 81 12.71 10.21 29.04
N ASP A 82 13.86 10.38 29.70
CA ASP A 82 14.48 11.71 29.87
C ASP A 82 14.79 12.36 28.53
N LYS A 83 15.38 11.57 27.62
CA LYS A 83 15.77 12.09 26.31
C LYS A 83 14.57 12.45 25.46
N ILE A 84 13.55 11.60 25.46
CA ILE A 84 12.28 11.87 24.76
C ILE A 84 11.58 13.10 25.36
N TYR A 85 11.59 13.24 26.69
CA TYR A 85 11.01 14.40 27.36
C TYR A 85 11.68 15.70 26.91
N ASP A 86 13.02 15.76 26.89
CA ASP A 86 13.76 16.96 26.45
C ASP A 86 13.51 17.30 24.96
N ILE A 87 13.31 16.27 24.13
CA ILE A 87 13.00 16.44 22.71
C ILE A 87 11.59 17.01 22.52
N LEU A 88 10.63 16.62 23.35
CA LEU A 88 9.22 16.96 23.13
C LEU A 88 8.73 18.14 23.96
N HIS A 89 9.21 18.29 25.20
CA HIS A 89 8.66 19.24 26.16
C HIS A 89 8.90 20.70 25.72
N GLY A 90 7.84 21.50 25.76
CA GLY A 90 7.87 22.92 25.39
C GLY A 90 8.00 23.19 23.89
N LYS A 91 8.00 22.15 23.04
CA LYS A 91 8.08 22.28 21.58
C LYS A 91 6.70 22.20 20.93
N ILE A 92 6.59 22.66 19.69
CA ILE A 92 5.41 22.45 18.85
C ILE A 92 5.51 21.05 18.25
N TRP A 93 4.48 20.24 18.44
CA TRP A 93 4.46 18.86 17.97
C TRP A 93 3.87 18.80 16.58
N ALA A 94 4.47 18.03 15.68
CA ALA A 94 3.95 17.80 14.34
C ALA A 94 4.04 16.30 13.99
N GLY A 95 3.03 15.79 13.31
CA GLY A 95 2.98 14.38 12.90
C GLY A 95 1.74 14.11 12.07
N HIS A 96 1.58 12.88 11.57
CA HIS A 96 0.46 12.52 10.72
C HIS A 96 -0.52 11.68 11.52
N ASN A 97 -1.75 12.18 11.73
CA ASN A 97 -2.70 11.59 12.69
C ASN A 97 -2.19 11.60 14.15
N ILE A 98 -1.28 12.53 14.45
CA ILE A 98 -0.59 12.67 15.74
C ILE A 98 -1.57 12.92 16.90
N GLU A 99 -2.69 13.61 16.66
CA GLU A 99 -3.68 13.95 17.69
C GLU A 99 -4.33 12.70 18.27
N LYS A 100 -4.68 11.76 17.38
CA LYS A 100 -5.44 10.56 17.72
C LYS A 100 -4.53 9.39 18.10
N PHE A 101 -3.26 9.45 17.73
CA PHE A 101 -2.35 8.33 17.85
C PHE A 101 -1.14 8.65 18.73
N ASP A 102 -0.09 9.27 18.18
CA ASP A 102 1.21 9.36 18.85
C ASP A 102 1.15 10.18 20.15
N HIS A 103 0.36 11.26 20.15
CA HIS A 103 0.14 12.07 21.34
C HIS A 103 -0.40 11.20 22.49
N PHE A 104 -1.44 10.41 22.23
CA PHE A 104 -2.04 9.55 23.25
C PHE A 104 -1.03 8.52 23.78
N HIS A 105 -0.31 7.83 22.89
CA HIS A 105 0.60 6.76 23.28
C HIS A 105 1.83 7.26 24.04
N ILE A 106 2.41 8.40 23.66
CA ILE A 106 3.48 9.03 24.45
C ILE A 106 2.98 9.41 25.84
N GLN A 107 1.78 10.02 25.94
CA GLN A 107 1.23 10.40 27.24
C GLN A 107 0.99 9.19 28.14
N GLN A 108 0.51 8.06 27.59
CA GLN A 108 0.34 6.82 28.34
C GLN A 108 1.68 6.23 28.77
N ALA A 109 2.66 6.13 27.88
CA ALA A 109 3.97 5.54 28.19
C ALA A 109 4.68 6.25 29.35
N PHE A 110 4.60 7.59 29.42
CA PHE A 110 5.13 8.35 30.57
C PHE A 110 4.36 8.08 31.87
N LYS A 111 3.02 8.00 31.81
CA LYS A 111 2.19 7.68 32.98
C LYS A 111 2.48 6.30 33.54
N GLU A 112 2.70 5.32 32.68
CA GLU A 112 2.98 3.93 33.06
C GLU A 112 4.27 3.79 33.87
N ILE A 113 5.29 4.59 33.56
CA ILE A 113 6.54 4.64 34.33
C ILE A 113 6.47 5.63 35.50
N GLY A 114 5.28 6.12 35.86
CA GLY A 114 5.07 7.04 36.98
C GLY A 114 5.66 8.44 36.79
N ARG A 115 5.90 8.86 35.54
CA ARG A 115 6.51 10.16 35.20
C ARG A 115 5.49 11.13 34.62
N LEU A 116 5.75 12.42 34.81
CA LEU A 116 4.96 13.46 34.16
C LEU A 116 5.26 13.46 32.65
N PRO A 117 4.23 13.41 31.79
CA PRO A 117 4.44 13.42 30.35
C PRO A 117 4.90 14.80 29.86
N PRO A 118 5.61 14.86 28.72
CA PRO A 118 5.99 16.14 28.12
C PRO A 118 4.74 16.92 27.69
N LYS A 119 4.83 18.25 27.75
CA LYS A 119 3.77 19.17 27.34
C LYS A 119 4.18 19.86 26.05
N GLN A 120 3.36 19.71 25.03
CA GLN A 120 3.48 20.47 23.80
C GLN A 120 3.12 21.95 24.01
N LYS A 121 3.78 22.83 23.27
CA LYS A 121 3.42 24.25 23.19
C LYS A 121 2.24 24.48 22.25
N ASP A 122 2.20 23.70 21.18
CA ASP A 122 1.14 23.67 20.17
C ASP A 122 1.24 22.33 19.42
N MET A 123 0.28 22.03 18.54
CA MET A 123 0.23 20.77 17.79
C MET A 123 -0.25 20.98 16.35
N ILE A 124 0.39 20.27 15.43
CA ILE A 124 0.09 20.27 14.00
C ILE A 124 -0.15 18.83 13.58
N ASP A 125 -1.44 18.45 13.50
CA ASP A 125 -1.81 17.21 12.84
C ASP A 125 -1.86 17.42 11.32
N THR A 126 -0.84 16.88 10.66
CA THR A 126 -0.69 17.03 9.20
C THR A 126 -1.79 16.33 8.42
N LEU A 127 -2.42 15.28 8.95
CA LEU A 127 -3.58 14.67 8.30
C LEU A 127 -4.77 15.62 8.30
N VAL A 128 -5.04 16.27 9.43
CA VAL A 128 -6.12 17.24 9.58
C VAL A 128 -5.84 18.48 8.73
N LEU A 129 -4.62 19.02 8.82
CA LEU A 129 -4.19 20.19 8.07
C LEU A 129 -4.32 19.97 6.56
N LEU A 130 -3.82 18.84 6.05
CA LEU A 130 -3.87 18.55 4.62
C LEU A 130 -5.31 18.29 4.16
N LYS A 131 -6.16 17.65 4.98
CA LYS A 131 -7.58 17.46 4.66
C LYS A 131 -8.33 18.78 4.53
N ALA A 132 -7.96 19.79 5.32
CA ALA A 132 -8.57 21.10 5.25
C ALA A 132 -8.04 21.93 4.06
N GLU A 133 -6.73 21.97 3.87
CA GLU A 133 -6.07 22.94 2.98
C GLU A 133 -5.73 22.38 1.60
N PHE A 134 -5.55 21.08 1.45
CA PHE A 134 -5.02 20.45 0.23
C PHE A 134 -6.04 19.60 -0.53
N LYS A 135 -7.18 19.26 0.08
CA LYS A 135 -8.16 18.33 -0.51
C LYS A 135 -8.74 18.84 -1.82
N GLU A 136 -9.12 20.11 -1.86
CA GLU A 136 -9.66 20.77 -3.05
C GLU A 136 -8.65 20.79 -4.20
N THR A 137 -7.36 20.89 -3.86
CA THR A 137 -6.23 20.94 -4.80
C THR A 137 -5.80 19.56 -5.31
N ALA A 138 -6.11 18.51 -4.55
CA ALA A 138 -5.72 17.13 -4.84
C ALA A 138 -6.73 16.39 -5.72
N GLY A 139 -8.00 16.82 -5.73
CA GLY A 139 -9.10 16.12 -6.37
C GLY A 139 -9.53 14.84 -5.64
N ASP A 140 -10.52 14.13 -6.18
CA ASP A 140 -11.10 12.90 -5.62
C ASP A 140 -10.13 11.70 -5.58
N SER A 141 -8.90 11.84 -6.08
CA SER A 141 -7.91 10.75 -6.12
C SER A 141 -7.08 10.60 -4.83
N ILE A 142 -7.18 11.52 -3.86
CA ILE A 142 -6.48 11.43 -2.55
C ILE A 142 -7.48 11.34 -1.38
N LEU A 143 -8.53 10.52 -1.54
CA LEU A 143 -9.67 10.48 -0.60
C LEU A 143 -9.28 10.17 0.86
N GLU A 144 -8.17 9.49 1.10
CA GLU A 144 -7.77 9.11 2.47
C GLU A 144 -6.65 9.96 3.06
N MET A 145 -5.89 10.69 2.23
CA MET A 145 -4.70 11.47 2.62
C MET A 145 -3.72 10.73 3.54
N GLY A 146 -3.65 9.40 3.45
CA GLY A 146 -2.66 8.62 4.17
C GLY A 146 -1.23 8.95 3.70
N MET A 147 -0.25 8.75 4.58
CA MET A 147 1.16 9.00 4.28
C MET A 147 1.64 8.30 3.01
N ALA A 148 1.31 7.02 2.80
CA ALA A 148 1.67 6.29 1.59
C ALA A 148 1.08 6.93 0.32
N ASN A 149 -0.18 7.35 0.34
CA ASN A 149 -0.84 7.99 -0.81
C ASN A 149 -0.20 9.35 -1.12
N LEU A 150 0.10 10.14 -0.09
CA LEU A 150 0.79 11.43 -0.24
C LEU A 150 2.22 11.24 -0.75
N ALA A 151 2.92 10.20 -0.29
CA ALA A 151 4.25 9.86 -0.78
C ALA A 151 4.24 9.47 -2.25
N THR A 152 3.30 8.63 -2.67
CA THR A 152 3.08 8.29 -4.08
C THR A 152 2.76 9.54 -4.90
N TYR A 153 1.83 10.37 -4.42
CA TYR A 153 1.40 11.59 -5.11
C TYR A 153 2.55 12.55 -5.40
N PHE A 154 3.48 12.73 -4.45
CA PHE A 154 4.64 13.61 -4.59
C PHE A 154 5.91 12.90 -5.12
N GLY A 155 5.86 11.59 -5.41
CA GLY A 155 7.02 10.83 -5.86
C GLY A 155 8.12 10.68 -4.80
N LEU A 156 7.75 10.59 -3.53
CA LEU A 156 8.69 10.50 -2.39
C LEU A 156 9.14 9.07 -2.06
N GLY A 157 8.72 8.08 -2.85
CA GLY A 157 9.03 6.67 -2.66
C GLY A 157 8.06 5.97 -1.71
N LYS A 158 8.34 4.68 -1.43
CA LYS A 158 7.48 3.81 -0.62
C LYS A 158 7.67 4.07 0.87
N GLN A 159 6.56 4.15 1.61
CA GLN A 159 6.58 4.16 3.08
C GLN A 159 7.15 2.83 3.62
N THR A 160 8.14 2.93 4.50
CA THR A 160 8.82 1.75 5.07
C THR A 160 8.23 1.31 6.40
N HIS A 161 7.33 2.11 6.99
CA HIS A 161 6.80 1.93 8.35
C HIS A 161 7.92 1.89 9.39
N ARG A 162 8.94 2.74 9.19
CA ARG A 162 9.98 3.00 10.16
C ARG A 162 9.81 4.42 10.64
N ALA A 163 9.71 4.61 11.95
CA ALA A 163 9.32 5.89 12.54
C ALA A 163 10.17 7.04 11.99
N LEU A 164 11.50 6.87 11.86
CA LEU A 164 12.35 7.96 11.37
C LEU A 164 12.15 8.27 9.88
N ASP A 165 11.87 7.26 9.06
CA ASP A 165 11.60 7.44 7.64
C ASP A 165 10.24 8.10 7.44
N ASP A 166 9.25 7.72 8.24
CA ASP A 166 7.91 8.29 8.21
C ASP A 166 7.92 9.76 8.69
N VAL A 167 8.72 10.11 9.71
CA VAL A 167 8.96 11.51 10.10
C VAL A 167 9.59 12.31 8.97
N ARG A 168 10.58 11.75 8.25
CA ARG A 168 11.20 12.43 7.09
C ARG A 168 10.18 12.64 5.99
N MET A 169 9.43 11.60 5.66
CA MET A 169 8.41 11.62 4.62
C MET A 169 7.33 12.65 4.94
N ASN A 170 6.85 12.70 6.17
CA ASN A 170 5.88 13.69 6.61
C ASN A 170 6.41 15.12 6.40
N LEU A 171 7.65 15.39 6.82
CA LEU A 171 8.26 16.70 6.61
C LEU A 171 8.36 17.08 5.12
N GLU A 172 8.74 16.13 4.25
CA GLU A 172 8.79 16.38 2.80
C GLU A 172 7.39 16.56 2.18
N VAL A 173 6.39 15.80 2.63
CA VAL A 173 4.99 15.97 2.21
C VAL A 173 4.51 17.38 2.56
N VAL A 174 4.72 17.84 3.79
CA VAL A 174 4.33 19.20 4.20
C VAL A 174 5.01 20.26 3.33
N ARG A 175 6.31 20.12 3.04
CA ARG A 175 7.02 21.04 2.14
C ARG A 175 6.46 21.01 0.72
N SER A 176 6.11 19.84 0.23
CA SER A 176 5.60 19.66 -1.14
C SER A 176 4.19 20.25 -1.27
N CYS A 177 3.31 19.98 -0.29
CA CYS A 177 2.00 20.61 -0.19
C CYS A 177 2.10 22.13 -0.11
N ALA A 178 2.95 22.66 0.78
CA ALA A 178 3.13 24.10 0.94
C ALA A 178 3.65 24.75 -0.36
N THR A 179 4.60 24.11 -1.04
CA THR A 179 5.14 24.58 -2.33
C THR A 179 4.06 24.59 -3.40
N LYS A 180 3.28 23.50 -3.51
CA LYS A 180 2.18 23.42 -4.46
C LYS A 180 1.17 24.53 -4.20
N LEU A 181 0.58 24.60 -3.00
CA LEU A 181 -0.39 25.63 -2.62
C LEU A 181 0.12 27.05 -2.90
N PHE A 182 1.40 27.33 -2.61
CA PHE A 182 2.02 28.60 -2.95
C PHE A 182 2.01 28.86 -4.46
N LEU A 183 2.44 27.89 -5.28
CA LEU A 183 2.45 28.03 -6.74
C LEU A 183 1.03 28.16 -7.32
N GLU A 184 0.06 27.39 -6.84
CA GLU A 184 -1.34 27.46 -7.29
C GLU A 184 -1.94 28.84 -7.04
N SER A 185 -1.64 29.44 -5.88
CA SER A 185 -2.11 30.78 -5.55
C SER A 185 -1.60 31.86 -6.53
N ARG A 186 -0.48 31.61 -7.21
CA ARG A 186 0.15 32.54 -8.16
C ARG A 186 -0.21 32.24 -9.62
N LEU A 187 -0.40 30.97 -9.95
CA LEU A 187 -0.61 30.48 -11.31
C LEU A 187 -1.85 29.58 -11.41
N PRO A 188 -3.05 30.07 -11.03
CA PRO A 188 -4.23 29.22 -10.93
C PRO A 188 -4.65 28.60 -12.27
N HIS A 189 -4.33 29.21 -13.39
CA HIS A 189 -4.64 28.68 -14.73
C HIS A 189 -3.78 27.48 -15.15
N ILE A 190 -2.63 27.27 -14.49
CA ILE A 190 -1.77 26.10 -14.72
C ILE A 190 -2.17 24.95 -13.79
N PHE A 191 -2.60 25.29 -12.57
CA PHE A 191 -2.77 24.32 -11.49
C PHE A 191 -4.24 24.02 -11.13
N LYS A 192 -5.22 24.79 -11.62
CA LYS A 192 -6.63 24.39 -11.49
C LYS A 192 -6.90 23.17 -12.39
N PRO A 193 -7.75 22.22 -11.95
CA PRO A 193 -8.30 21.23 -12.85
C PRO A 193 -9.02 21.95 -13.98
N VAL A 194 -8.78 21.54 -15.23
CA VAL A 194 -9.48 22.06 -16.40
C VAL A 194 -10.96 21.76 -16.20
N GLU A 195 -11.78 22.80 -15.97
CA GLU A 195 -13.23 22.68 -16.10
C GLU A 195 -13.52 22.31 -17.55
N ASN A 196 -14.27 21.21 -17.73
CA ASN A 196 -14.63 20.62 -19.01
C ASN A 196 -15.39 21.60 -19.91
N ASP A 197 -14.72 22.50 -20.64
CA ASP A 197 -15.30 23.26 -21.75
C ASP A 197 -14.21 23.98 -22.59
N SER A 198 -13.53 23.30 -23.52
CA SER A 198 -12.96 23.90 -24.75
C SER A 198 -12.26 22.85 -25.64
N PRO A 199 -12.37 22.93 -26.99
CA PRO A 199 -11.97 21.86 -27.91
C PRO A 199 -10.49 21.87 -28.32
N PHE A 200 -9.64 22.66 -27.67
CA PHE A 200 -8.19 22.61 -27.90
C PHE A 200 -7.51 21.70 -26.89
N ASN A 201 -7.71 20.40 -27.10
CA ASN A 201 -7.12 19.32 -26.33
C ASN A 201 -5.61 19.19 -26.65
N MET A 202 -4.79 20.07 -26.06
CA MET A 202 -3.40 19.72 -25.76
C MET A 202 -3.45 18.96 -24.43
N GLY A 203 -3.47 17.63 -24.51
CA GLY A 203 -3.49 16.75 -23.35
C GLY A 203 -2.37 17.07 -22.35
N PRO A 204 -2.49 16.60 -21.10
CA PRO A 204 -1.54 16.96 -20.04
C PRO A 204 -0.11 16.67 -20.48
N LEU A 205 0.78 17.64 -20.27
CA LEU A 205 2.23 17.52 -20.40
C LEU A 205 2.83 16.57 -19.34
N THR A 206 2.19 15.43 -19.06
CA THR A 206 2.68 14.35 -18.18
C THR A 206 3.76 13.50 -18.83
N ASN A 207 4.09 13.74 -20.10
CA ASN A 207 5.16 13.04 -20.81
C ASN A 207 6.58 13.56 -20.52
N LEU A 208 6.77 14.48 -19.57
CA LEU A 208 8.11 14.93 -19.16
C LEU A 208 8.21 14.98 -17.63
N ILE A 209 8.39 13.83 -17.00
CA ILE A 209 9.32 13.54 -15.88
C ILE A 209 9.08 12.07 -15.53
N GLY A 210 9.95 11.22 -16.06
CA GLY A 210 10.07 9.84 -15.59
C GLY A 210 10.79 9.83 -14.24
N SER A 211 10.14 9.31 -13.22
CA SER A 211 10.79 8.66 -12.08
C SER A 211 9.84 7.56 -11.59
N GLY A 212 10.15 6.33 -11.99
CA GLY A 212 9.21 5.21 -11.93
C GLY A 212 8.82 4.74 -10.53
N TYR A 213 7.56 4.35 -10.38
CA TYR A 213 7.09 3.35 -9.42
C TYR A 213 5.81 2.66 -9.94
N ASP A 214 5.68 1.39 -9.54
CA ASP A 214 4.60 0.42 -9.72
C ASP A 214 3.19 0.95 -9.35
N GLU A 215 2.36 1.32 -10.33
CA GLU A 215 0.93 1.61 -10.13
C GLU A 215 0.09 0.56 -10.88
N PHE A 216 -0.78 -0.17 -10.17
CA PHE A 216 -1.72 -1.11 -10.78
C PHE A 216 -2.78 -0.33 -11.55
N LEU A 217 -2.83 -0.51 -12.87
CA LEU A 217 -3.75 0.19 -13.76
C LEU A 217 -5.12 -0.50 -13.75
N GLU A 218 -6.20 0.27 -13.77
CA GLU A 218 -7.48 -0.28 -14.18
C GLU A 218 -7.46 -0.60 -15.68
N PRO A 219 -8.20 -1.62 -16.17
CA PRO A 219 -8.22 -1.97 -17.59
C PRO A 219 -8.56 -0.80 -18.53
N LYS A 220 -9.33 0.18 -18.05
CA LYS A 220 -9.71 1.40 -18.80
C LYS A 220 -8.54 2.36 -19.03
N GLU A 221 -7.51 2.30 -18.18
CA GLU A 221 -6.34 3.18 -18.21
C GLU A 221 -5.23 2.62 -19.11
N VAL A 222 -5.27 1.32 -19.37
CA VAL A 222 -4.29 0.64 -20.21
C VAL A 222 -4.53 1.00 -21.67
N SER A 223 -3.68 1.83 -22.25
CA SER A 223 -3.61 1.98 -23.72
C SER A 223 -2.93 0.77 -24.36
N THR A 224 -3.65 0.00 -25.19
CA THR A 224 -3.16 -1.22 -25.86
C THR A 224 -1.96 -0.96 -26.79
N ASN A 225 -1.89 0.25 -27.38
CA ASN A 225 -0.78 0.66 -28.24
C ASN A 225 0.54 0.89 -27.48
N LEU A 226 0.48 1.00 -26.16
CA LEU A 226 1.66 1.19 -25.30
C LEU A 226 2.12 -0.12 -24.65
N ILE A 227 1.46 -1.24 -24.97
CA ILE A 227 1.86 -2.56 -24.48
C ILE A 227 3.06 -3.04 -25.28
N ARG A 228 4.08 -3.52 -24.58
CA ARG A 228 5.31 -4.09 -25.15
C ARG A 228 5.62 -5.42 -24.49
N VAL A 229 6.24 -6.30 -25.24
CA VAL A 229 6.68 -7.61 -24.76
C VAL A 229 8.19 -7.59 -24.62
N GLU A 230 8.65 -8.00 -23.44
CA GLU A 230 10.04 -8.33 -23.16
C GLU A 230 10.15 -9.79 -22.73
N PRO A 231 11.34 -10.40 -22.71
CA PRO A 231 11.51 -11.77 -22.25
C PRO A 231 10.87 -11.98 -20.87
N ARG A 232 9.83 -12.83 -20.83
CA ARG A 232 9.03 -13.18 -19.63
C ARG A 232 8.18 -12.05 -19.03
N LYS A 233 8.08 -10.87 -19.64
CA LYS A 233 7.38 -9.70 -19.08
C LYS A 233 6.50 -9.00 -20.10
N LEU A 234 5.35 -8.51 -19.64
CA LEU A 234 4.53 -7.55 -20.37
C LEU A 234 4.71 -6.18 -19.73
N LEU A 235 4.97 -5.18 -20.56
CA LEU A 235 5.16 -3.81 -20.12
C LEU A 235 4.07 -2.91 -20.69
N HIS A 236 3.65 -1.90 -19.94
CA HIS A 236 2.88 -0.77 -20.44
C HIS A 236 3.65 0.52 -20.15
N ASN A 237 3.84 1.34 -21.19
CA ASN A 237 4.66 2.55 -21.09
C ASN A 237 6.09 2.30 -20.51
N ASN A 238 6.68 1.15 -20.85
CA ASN A 238 7.99 0.66 -20.37
C ASN A 238 8.07 0.34 -18.87
N VAL A 239 6.94 0.21 -18.17
CA VAL A 239 6.84 -0.29 -16.79
C VAL A 239 6.11 -1.63 -16.82
N LEU A 240 6.36 -2.51 -15.84
CA LEU A 240 5.65 -3.78 -15.73
C LEU A 240 4.14 -3.54 -15.78
N LEU A 241 3.43 -4.29 -16.63
CA LEU A 241 1.98 -4.18 -16.73
C LEU A 241 1.34 -4.90 -15.55
N GLN A 242 0.79 -4.11 -14.64
CA GLN A 242 0.11 -4.54 -13.42
C GLN A 242 -1.34 -4.06 -13.48
N LEU A 243 -2.32 -4.92 -13.18
CA LEU A 243 -3.75 -4.59 -13.30
C LEU A 243 -4.50 -4.71 -11.97
N ARG A 244 -5.37 -3.74 -11.71
CA ARG A 244 -6.41 -3.79 -10.68
C ARG A 244 -7.77 -3.98 -11.34
N CYS A 245 -8.51 -5.01 -10.94
CA CYS A 245 -9.84 -5.30 -11.45
C CYS A 245 -10.83 -5.42 -10.30
N SER A 246 -11.82 -4.54 -10.26
CA SER A 246 -12.88 -4.60 -9.25
C SER A 246 -14.11 -5.36 -9.73
N ARG A 247 -14.81 -6.00 -8.78
CA ARG A 247 -16.09 -6.71 -8.97
C ARG A 247 -16.08 -7.78 -10.06
N LEU A 248 -15.02 -8.59 -10.11
CA LEU A 248 -14.96 -9.78 -10.94
C LEU A 248 -15.92 -10.85 -10.41
N LYS A 249 -16.85 -11.32 -11.24
CA LYS A 249 -17.82 -12.33 -10.84
C LYS A 249 -17.23 -13.74 -10.93
N ILE A 250 -17.28 -14.52 -9.86
CA ILE A 250 -16.89 -15.94 -9.85
C ILE A 250 -17.96 -16.76 -10.60
N ILE A 251 -17.53 -17.54 -11.58
CA ILE A 251 -18.41 -18.34 -12.45
C ILE A 251 -18.48 -19.81 -12.03
N TYR A 252 -17.40 -20.32 -11.42
CA TYR A 252 -17.31 -21.68 -10.90
C TYR A 252 -16.75 -21.66 -9.48
N ASP A 253 -17.27 -22.53 -8.62
CA ASP A 253 -16.77 -22.71 -7.27
C ASP A 253 -15.26 -22.98 -7.28
N ALA A 254 -14.54 -22.38 -6.34
CA ALA A 254 -13.10 -22.55 -6.23
C ALA A 254 -12.74 -24.04 -6.12
N GLN A 255 -11.79 -24.49 -6.94
CA GLN A 255 -11.35 -25.89 -6.92
C GLN A 255 -9.97 -26.01 -6.29
N LYS A 256 -9.78 -27.05 -5.50
CA LYS A 256 -8.48 -27.43 -4.98
C LYS A 256 -7.69 -28.13 -6.08
N ILE A 257 -6.56 -27.54 -6.47
CA ILE A 257 -5.60 -28.15 -7.39
C ILE A 257 -4.46 -28.75 -6.57
N CYS A 258 -4.25 -30.06 -6.73
CA CYS A 258 -3.07 -30.75 -6.21
C CYS A 258 -2.00 -30.78 -7.31
N LEU A 259 -0.96 -29.95 -7.23
CA LEU A 259 0.18 -30.02 -8.15
C LEU A 259 1.52 -30.08 -7.40
N GLY A 260 2.31 -31.10 -7.73
CA GLY A 260 3.76 -31.18 -7.51
C GLY A 260 4.26 -31.71 -6.16
N PRO A 261 5.46 -32.31 -6.12
CA PRO A 261 6.00 -33.12 -5.01
C PRO A 261 6.30 -32.35 -3.69
N THR A 262 6.05 -31.04 -3.64
CA THR A 262 6.21 -30.21 -2.43
C THR A 262 4.91 -29.94 -1.67
N GLY A 263 3.77 -30.46 -2.14
CA GLY A 263 2.57 -30.68 -1.32
C GLY A 263 1.82 -29.43 -0.82
N GLN A 264 2.03 -28.24 -1.40
CA GLN A 264 1.20 -27.09 -1.07
C GLN A 264 -0.09 -27.06 -1.93
N PRO A 265 -1.27 -26.86 -1.32
CA PRO A 265 -2.53 -26.71 -2.04
C PRO A 265 -2.57 -25.40 -2.84
N GLN A 266 -2.88 -25.47 -4.13
CA GLN A 266 -3.11 -24.32 -5.01
C GLN A 266 -4.61 -24.23 -5.33
N PHE A 267 -5.24 -23.06 -5.17
CA PHE A 267 -6.64 -22.87 -5.56
C PHE A 267 -6.69 -22.19 -6.92
N ASP A 268 -7.69 -22.51 -7.73
CA ASP A 268 -8.08 -21.67 -8.85
C ASP A 268 -9.53 -21.21 -8.71
N ILE A 269 -9.75 -19.98 -9.18
CA ILE A 269 -11.09 -19.45 -9.42
C ILE A 269 -11.21 -19.06 -10.88
N ILE A 270 -12.41 -19.23 -11.42
CA ILE A 270 -12.72 -18.79 -12.77
C ILE A 270 -13.68 -17.61 -12.66
N VAL A 271 -13.26 -16.48 -13.21
CA VAL A 271 -13.98 -15.21 -13.09
C VAL A 271 -14.40 -14.66 -14.45
N LYS A 272 -15.45 -13.83 -14.43
CA LYS A 272 -15.95 -13.12 -15.61
C LYS A 272 -15.23 -11.78 -15.77
N PRO A 273 -14.39 -11.60 -16.81
CA PRO A 273 -13.80 -10.31 -17.13
C PRO A 273 -14.80 -9.29 -17.65
N SER A 274 -14.47 -8.00 -17.50
CA SER A 274 -15.11 -6.91 -18.24
C SER A 274 -14.68 -6.91 -19.71
N THR A 275 -15.47 -6.29 -20.59
CA THR A 275 -15.11 -6.14 -22.02
C THR A 275 -13.74 -5.51 -22.19
N ARG A 276 -13.44 -4.48 -21.37
CA ARG A 276 -12.16 -3.79 -21.43
C ARG A 276 -10.99 -4.67 -20.98
N LEU A 277 -11.19 -5.48 -19.95
CA LEU A 277 -10.18 -6.44 -19.52
C LEU A 277 -9.92 -7.50 -20.60
N CYS A 278 -10.96 -8.00 -21.28
CA CYS A 278 -10.80 -8.91 -22.42
C CYS A 278 -9.94 -8.28 -23.53
N GLU A 279 -10.21 -7.01 -23.89
CA GLU A 279 -9.44 -6.30 -24.93
C GLU A 279 -7.96 -6.17 -24.57
N VAL A 280 -7.65 -5.79 -23.33
CA VAL A 280 -6.27 -5.67 -22.84
C VAL A 280 -5.57 -7.03 -22.86
N LEU A 281 -6.22 -8.07 -22.35
CA LEU A 281 -5.63 -9.40 -22.27
C LEU A 281 -5.44 -10.04 -23.64
N ASN A 282 -6.40 -9.90 -24.55
CA ASN A 282 -6.24 -10.36 -25.94
C ASN A 282 -5.06 -9.66 -26.62
N CYS A 283 -4.90 -8.35 -26.42
CA CYS A 283 -3.75 -7.63 -26.95
C CYS A 283 -2.43 -8.16 -26.38
N CYS A 284 -2.36 -8.38 -25.06
CA CYS A 284 -1.19 -8.97 -24.41
C CYS A 284 -0.87 -10.36 -24.96
N ASP A 285 -1.90 -11.20 -25.11
CA ASP A 285 -1.80 -12.57 -25.58
C ASP A 285 -1.29 -12.64 -27.03
N GLU A 286 -1.86 -11.82 -27.92
CA GLU A 286 -1.41 -11.71 -29.32
C GLU A 286 0.03 -11.22 -29.44
N LEU A 287 0.40 -10.18 -28.69
CA LEU A 287 1.76 -9.65 -28.71
C LEU A 287 2.76 -10.69 -28.17
N ALA A 288 2.45 -11.32 -27.04
CA ALA A 288 3.33 -12.29 -26.41
C ALA A 288 3.51 -13.55 -27.27
N ARG A 289 2.41 -14.07 -27.83
CA ARG A 289 2.43 -15.18 -28.79
C ARG A 289 3.31 -14.85 -29.98
N ASN A 290 3.14 -13.67 -30.58
CA ASN A 290 3.91 -13.27 -31.75
C ASN A 290 5.40 -13.19 -31.46
N GLU A 291 5.82 -12.73 -30.29
CA GLU A 291 7.24 -12.66 -29.93
C GLU A 291 7.83 -14.04 -29.60
N ILE A 292 7.11 -14.88 -28.86
CA ILE A 292 7.62 -16.20 -28.43
C ILE A 292 7.62 -17.21 -29.57
N VAL A 293 6.55 -17.27 -30.37
CA VAL A 293 6.44 -18.21 -31.49
C VAL A 293 7.47 -17.88 -32.59
N LYS A 294 7.82 -16.60 -32.79
CA LYS A 294 8.92 -16.20 -33.69
C LYS A 294 10.28 -16.73 -33.25
N LEU A 295 10.55 -16.73 -31.94
CA LEU A 295 11.86 -17.10 -31.39
C LEU A 295 11.97 -18.62 -31.14
N ARG A 296 10.86 -19.30 -30.88
CA ARG A 296 10.83 -20.70 -30.41
C ARG A 296 9.63 -21.46 -30.97
N SER A 297 9.76 -21.96 -32.19
CA SER A 297 8.71 -22.65 -32.97
C SER A 297 8.17 -23.98 -32.41
N LYS A 298 8.57 -24.39 -31.20
CA LYS A 298 8.20 -25.68 -30.58
C LYS A 298 7.15 -25.58 -29.47
N PHE A 299 6.79 -24.37 -29.01
CA PHE A 299 5.81 -24.20 -27.93
C PHE A 299 4.38 -24.12 -28.46
N GLU A 300 3.46 -24.80 -27.78
CA GLU A 300 2.02 -24.62 -27.95
C GLU A 300 1.57 -23.40 -27.12
N TRP A 301 0.87 -22.45 -27.75
CA TRP A 301 0.40 -21.24 -27.05
C TRP A 301 -0.96 -21.49 -26.40
N GLU A 302 -1.05 -21.26 -25.10
CA GLU A 302 -2.30 -21.35 -24.33
C GLU A 302 -2.84 -19.94 -24.06
N HIS A 303 -4.08 -19.68 -24.49
CA HIS A 303 -4.71 -18.37 -24.39
C HIS A 303 -5.11 -18.05 -22.95
N VAL A 304 -4.82 -16.81 -22.50
CA VAL A 304 -5.23 -16.33 -21.18
C VAL A 304 -6.75 -16.25 -21.00
N LEU A 305 -7.49 -15.97 -22.09
CA LEU A 305 -8.95 -16.01 -22.10
C LEU A 305 -9.44 -17.43 -22.40
N LEU A 306 -10.26 -17.95 -21.49
CA LEU A 306 -10.98 -19.21 -21.67
C LEU A 306 -12.30 -18.93 -22.38
N GLU A 307 -12.41 -19.34 -23.64
CA GLU A 307 -13.67 -19.29 -24.38
C GLU A 307 -14.47 -20.58 -24.15
N LYS A 308 -15.50 -20.51 -23.29
CA LYS A 308 -16.41 -21.64 -23.04
C LYS A 308 -17.86 -21.16 -23.01
N PHE A 309 -18.75 -21.88 -23.69
CA PHE A 309 -20.20 -21.73 -23.58
C PHE A 309 -20.73 -20.27 -23.67
N ASN A 310 -20.33 -19.53 -24.72
CA ASN A 310 -20.77 -18.17 -25.07
C ASN A 310 -20.30 -17.01 -24.17
N PHE A 311 -19.30 -17.21 -23.30
CA PHE A 311 -18.67 -16.10 -22.58
C PHE A 311 -17.16 -16.29 -22.47
N SER A 312 -16.42 -15.18 -22.40
CA SER A 312 -15.01 -15.16 -22.04
C SER A 312 -14.89 -15.30 -20.52
N ALA A 313 -13.92 -16.09 -20.07
CA ALA A 313 -13.58 -16.23 -18.67
C ALA A 313 -12.06 -16.16 -18.49
N ILE A 314 -11.63 -15.87 -17.27
CA ILE A 314 -10.22 -15.88 -16.88
C ILE A 314 -10.07 -16.83 -15.72
N ARG A 315 -8.97 -17.59 -15.72
CA ARG A 315 -8.55 -18.38 -14.56
C ARG A 315 -7.53 -17.60 -13.74
N LEU A 316 -7.83 -17.41 -12.46
CA LEU A 316 -6.90 -16.82 -11.50
C LEU A 316 -6.41 -17.91 -10.57
N TYR A 317 -5.09 -17.98 -10.39
CA TYR A 317 -4.45 -18.94 -9.50
C TYR A 317 -4.13 -18.26 -8.17
N ILE A 318 -4.59 -18.85 -7.08
CA ILE A 318 -4.33 -18.38 -5.72
C ILE A 318 -3.25 -19.29 -5.13
N GLN A 319 -2.06 -18.72 -5.00
CA GLN A 319 -0.94 -19.32 -4.31
C GLN A 319 -0.86 -18.79 -2.87
N ASP A 320 -0.22 -19.55 -1.99
CA ASP A 320 0.12 -19.16 -0.62
C ASP A 320 -1.09 -18.62 0.19
N ILE A 321 -1.97 -19.54 0.59
CA ILE A 321 -3.20 -19.24 1.33
C ILE A 321 -2.88 -18.70 2.73
N ASP A 322 -1.76 -19.13 3.32
CA ASP A 322 -1.35 -18.73 4.67
C ASP A 322 -1.00 -17.24 4.78
N SER A 323 -0.67 -16.58 3.66
CA SER A 323 -0.40 -15.13 3.58
C SER A 323 -1.56 -14.30 3.01
N MET A 324 -2.72 -14.92 2.83
CA MET A 324 -3.92 -14.28 2.27
C MET A 324 -4.67 -13.45 3.31
N GLU A 325 -4.96 -12.19 2.97
CA GLU A 325 -5.89 -11.35 3.74
C GLU A 325 -7.22 -11.27 3.00
N ILE A 326 -8.33 -11.45 3.72
CA ILE A 326 -9.68 -11.43 3.17
C ILE A 326 -10.50 -10.39 3.93
N TYR A 327 -11.28 -9.60 3.19
CA TYR A 327 -12.06 -8.48 3.69
C TYR A 327 -13.55 -8.66 3.33
N GLU A 328 -14.41 -8.77 4.35
CA GLU A 328 -15.86 -8.86 4.18
C GLU A 328 -16.52 -7.49 4.45
N GLU A 329 -17.35 -7.01 3.52
CA GLU A 329 -17.90 -5.63 3.55
C GLU A 329 -19.14 -5.48 4.48
N ALA A 330 -19.71 -6.58 4.97
CA ALA A 330 -21.10 -6.65 5.41
C ALA A 330 -21.50 -5.95 6.73
N SER A 331 -20.66 -5.19 7.44
CA SER A 331 -21.08 -4.67 8.77
C SER A 331 -20.48 -3.36 9.29
N LEU A 332 -19.94 -2.48 8.43
CA LEU A 332 -19.34 -1.19 8.86
C LEU A 332 -18.20 -1.35 9.90
N GLN A 333 -17.63 -2.55 10.01
CA GLN A 333 -16.40 -2.86 10.73
C GLN A 333 -15.57 -3.76 9.83
N LEU A 334 -14.43 -3.24 9.36
CA LEU A 334 -13.43 -4.02 8.65
C LEU A 334 -12.92 -5.14 9.57
N GLN A 335 -13.16 -6.39 9.21
CA GLN A 335 -12.59 -7.56 9.87
C GLN A 335 -11.61 -8.26 8.92
N LYS A 336 -10.36 -8.39 9.36
CA LYS A 336 -9.35 -9.22 8.71
C LYS A 336 -9.61 -10.67 9.07
N LEU A 337 -10.02 -11.49 8.10
CA LEU A 337 -10.11 -12.93 8.27
C LEU A 337 -8.71 -13.56 8.14
N SER A 338 -8.14 -13.99 9.27
CA SER A 338 -6.90 -14.79 9.29
C SER A 338 -7.26 -16.26 9.19
N ILE A 339 -7.50 -16.74 7.98
CA ILE A 339 -7.77 -18.15 7.74
C ILE A 339 -6.47 -18.95 7.98
N ARG A 340 -6.40 -19.79 9.01
CA ARG A 340 -5.23 -20.63 9.34
C ARG A 340 -5.61 -22.08 9.59
N GLY A 341 -4.80 -23.02 9.07
CA GLY A 341 -4.89 -24.44 9.40
C GLY A 341 -5.63 -25.30 8.37
N ALA A 342 -5.88 -26.58 8.70
CA ALA A 342 -6.45 -27.56 7.76
C ALA A 342 -7.88 -27.24 7.30
N GLU A 343 -8.63 -26.45 8.07
CA GLU A 343 -9.99 -25.99 7.79
C GLU A 343 -10.03 -24.75 6.87
N ALA A 344 -8.86 -24.14 6.61
CA ALA A 344 -8.72 -22.93 5.79
C ALA A 344 -9.29 -23.08 4.37
N HIS A 345 -9.27 -24.31 3.87
CA HIS A 345 -9.71 -24.66 2.54
C HIS A 345 -11.22 -24.59 2.38
N ASP A 346 -11.95 -25.16 3.33
CA ASP A 346 -13.41 -25.21 3.26
C ASP A 346 -14.00 -23.81 3.49
N GLU A 347 -13.39 -23.03 4.38
CA GLU A 347 -13.71 -21.63 4.61
C GLU A 347 -13.44 -20.78 3.36
N LEU A 348 -12.24 -20.88 2.75
CA LEU A 348 -11.91 -20.15 1.53
C LEU A 348 -12.79 -20.57 0.34
N ALA A 349 -13.09 -21.86 0.20
CA ALA A 349 -13.99 -22.35 -0.85
C ALA A 349 -15.42 -21.82 -0.67
N SER A 350 -15.88 -21.66 0.58
CA SER A 350 -17.19 -21.05 0.87
C SER A 350 -17.24 -19.56 0.54
N LEU A 351 -16.13 -18.83 0.74
CA LEU A 351 -16.01 -17.40 0.42
C LEU A 351 -15.88 -17.17 -1.09
N LEU A 352 -15.16 -18.05 -1.78
CA LEU A 352 -14.97 -18.05 -3.23
C LEU A 352 -16.02 -18.91 -3.95
N ALA A 353 -17.26 -18.87 -3.46
CA ALA A 353 -18.37 -19.58 -4.06
C ALA A 353 -18.78 -18.94 -5.40
N ARG A 354 -19.41 -19.75 -6.25
CA ARG A 354 -20.01 -19.28 -7.49
C ARG A 354 -20.98 -18.12 -7.24
N ASP A 355 -21.03 -17.20 -8.20
CA ASP A 355 -21.85 -15.99 -8.23
C ASP A 355 -21.43 -14.89 -7.23
N MET A 356 -20.38 -15.11 -6.43
CA MET A 356 -19.74 -14.06 -5.62
C MET A 356 -18.90 -13.10 -6.48
N PHE A 357 -18.65 -11.91 -5.94
CA PHE A 357 -17.80 -10.90 -6.55
C PHE A 357 -16.50 -10.74 -5.79
N VAL A 358 -15.42 -10.48 -6.54
CA VAL A 358 -14.09 -10.29 -6.00
C VAL A 358 -13.34 -9.15 -6.68
N ASP A 359 -12.56 -8.42 -5.90
CA ASP A 359 -11.53 -7.52 -6.41
C ASP A 359 -10.22 -8.29 -6.55
N ALA A 360 -9.45 -8.04 -7.61
CA ALA A 360 -8.21 -8.75 -7.90
C ALA A 360 -7.13 -7.81 -8.43
N PHE A 361 -5.91 -8.03 -7.95
CA PHE A 361 -4.69 -7.32 -8.34
C PHE A 361 -3.68 -8.35 -8.81
N PHE A 362 -3.15 -8.18 -10.03
CA PHE A 362 -2.22 -9.16 -10.60
C PHE A 362 -1.23 -8.52 -11.57
N ASP A 363 -0.05 -9.12 -11.62
CA ASP A 363 0.99 -8.80 -12.60
C ASP A 363 0.79 -9.65 -13.86
N LEU A 364 1.16 -9.12 -15.02
CA LEU A 364 1.13 -9.86 -16.27
C LEU A 364 2.55 -10.30 -16.64
N TYR A 365 2.79 -11.61 -16.51
CA TYR A 365 4.04 -12.25 -16.92
C TYR A 365 3.79 -13.24 -18.04
N ILE A 366 4.87 -13.62 -18.72
CA ILE A 366 4.83 -14.73 -19.66
C ILE A 366 5.49 -15.93 -19.02
N HIS A 367 4.71 -17.01 -18.88
CA HIS A 367 5.20 -18.29 -18.41
C HIS A 367 5.43 -19.26 -19.55
N GLU A 368 6.40 -20.14 -19.34
CA GLU A 368 6.81 -21.18 -20.26
C GLU A 368 7.11 -22.44 -19.43
N ASP A 369 6.58 -23.60 -19.86
CA ASP A 369 7.02 -24.91 -19.38
C ASP A 369 7.74 -25.67 -20.52
N ASN A 370 7.97 -26.98 -20.38
CA ASN A 370 8.68 -27.76 -21.40
C ASN A 370 7.91 -27.93 -22.73
N GLN A 371 6.62 -27.58 -22.80
CA GLN A 371 5.73 -27.84 -23.93
C GLN A 371 4.86 -26.62 -24.31
N ARG A 372 4.57 -25.71 -23.37
CA ARG A 372 3.58 -24.63 -23.52
C ARG A 372 4.11 -23.27 -23.08
N ALA A 373 3.46 -22.22 -23.58
CA ALA A 373 3.65 -20.84 -23.12
C ALA A 373 2.31 -20.09 -23.05
N TRP A 374 2.15 -19.20 -22.08
CA TRP A 374 0.94 -18.40 -21.89
C TRP A 374 1.21 -17.10 -21.14
N VAL A 375 0.29 -16.14 -21.25
CA VAL A 375 0.25 -14.98 -20.35
C VAL A 375 -0.37 -15.42 -19.02
N ALA A 376 0.44 -15.39 -17.96
CA ALA A 376 -0.02 -15.68 -16.61
C ALA A 376 -0.42 -14.39 -15.89
N LEU A 377 -1.52 -14.49 -15.15
CA LEU A 377 -1.97 -13.48 -14.20
C LEU A 377 -1.45 -13.94 -12.85
N ASP A 378 -0.17 -13.68 -12.64
CA ASP A 378 0.57 -14.19 -11.49
C ASP A 378 0.33 -13.27 -10.29
N TYR A 379 -0.11 -13.87 -9.19
CA TYR A 379 -0.08 -13.26 -7.88
C TYR A 379 1.29 -13.55 -7.26
N LEU A 380 2.19 -12.57 -7.23
CA LEU A 380 3.49 -12.70 -6.55
C LEU A 380 3.38 -12.18 -5.11
N MET A 381 3.84 -13.03 -4.20
CA MET A 381 3.99 -12.82 -2.75
C MET A 381 4.41 -11.38 -2.37
N GLY A 382 3.70 -10.78 -1.43
CA GLY A 382 4.15 -9.58 -0.70
C GLY A 382 3.48 -8.25 -1.06
N ARG A 383 2.43 -8.24 -1.89
CA ARG A 383 1.55 -7.06 -2.06
C ARG A 383 0.09 -7.50 -2.14
N TRP A 384 -0.64 -7.22 -1.05
CA TRP A 384 -2.09 -7.00 -0.93
C TRP A 384 -3.02 -7.92 -1.75
N LYS A 385 -3.60 -8.93 -1.09
CA LYS A 385 -4.90 -9.49 -1.49
C LYS A 385 -5.97 -8.59 -0.89
N GLU A 386 -6.59 -7.73 -1.69
CA GLU A 386 -7.90 -7.17 -1.35
C GLU A 386 -8.94 -7.83 -2.25
N PHE A 387 -9.56 -8.88 -1.72
CA PHE A 387 -10.81 -9.41 -2.26
C PHE A 387 -11.92 -8.76 -1.43
N ILE A 388 -12.61 -7.76 -1.99
CA ILE A 388 -13.79 -7.15 -1.37
C ILE A 388 -14.99 -7.99 -1.79
N PHE A 389 -15.60 -8.67 -0.82
CA PHE A 389 -16.76 -9.53 -1.05
C PHE A 389 -18.06 -8.75 -0.82
N ASP A 390 -18.93 -8.83 -1.83
CA ASP A 390 -20.29 -8.28 -1.80
C ASP A 390 -21.27 -9.47 -1.73
N PRO A 391 -21.93 -9.76 -0.60
CA PRO A 391 -23.01 -10.74 -0.54
C PRO A 391 -24.23 -10.27 -1.36
N PRO A 392 -25.15 -11.17 -1.77
CA PRO A 392 -26.20 -10.87 -2.76
C PRO A 392 -27.21 -9.80 -2.34
#